data_AF-A0A8H6Y8N3-F1
#
_entry.id   AF-A0A8H6Y8N3-F1
#
_cell.length_a   1.000
_cell.length_b   1.000
_cell.length_c   1.000
_cell.angle_alpha   90.00
_cell.angle_beta   90.00
_cell.angle_gamma   90.00
#
_symmetry.space_group_name_H-M   'P 1'
#
loop_
_entity.id
_entity.type
_entity.pdbx_description
1 polymer ?
#
loop_
_entity_poly.entity_id
_entity_poly.type
_entity_poly.pdbx_seq_one_letter_code
_entity_poly.pdbx_strand_id
1 'polypeptide(L)'
;MTGSRMYKGHPIQPHKPFPTIFNLNTVAIVGLAVAATASATCPGFNFGIIDTHQKFLDANKWVVVDDSCNVVDSLITDQNPCTQGIFSCGPGPVFDGYTSTMSGLHYACRPDPNSGSCDGLGGVQVCCRNDGN
;
A
#
# COMPACT_ATOMS: atom_id res chain seq x y z
N MET A 1 -42.77 -14.43 9.02
CA MET A 1 -42.65 -12.96 8.92
C MET A 1 -42.99 -12.41 10.30
N THR A 2 -42.20 -11.66 11.07
CA THR A 2 -40.78 -11.30 11.11
C THR A 2 -40.54 -10.91 12.57
N GLY A 3 -39.49 -11.44 13.19
CA GLY A 3 -39.15 -11.18 14.58
C GLY A 3 -38.73 -9.73 14.81
N SER A 4 -39.22 -9.12 15.89
CA SER A 4 -38.78 -7.81 16.36
C SER A 4 -37.92 -7.98 17.61
N ARG A 5 -36.60 -7.85 17.47
CA ARG A 5 -35.67 -7.74 18.60
C ARG A 5 -35.79 -6.34 19.21
N MET A 6 -36.27 -6.29 20.44
CA MET A 6 -36.19 -5.11 21.31
C MET A 6 -34.72 -4.88 21.70
N TYR A 7 -34.11 -3.79 21.23
CA TYR A 7 -32.83 -3.32 21.76
C TYR A 7 -33.08 -2.63 23.11
N LYS A 8 -32.58 -3.23 24.19
CA LYS A 8 -32.59 -2.67 25.54
C LYS A 8 -31.39 -1.72 25.67
N GLY A 9 -31.64 -0.42 25.81
CA GLY A 9 -30.63 0.59 26.05
C GLY A 9 -29.84 0.31 27.33
N HIS A 10 -28.50 0.36 27.22
CA HIS A 10 -27.59 0.25 28.35
C HIS A 10 -27.44 1.62 29.03
N PRO A 11 -27.74 1.75 30.33
CA PRO A 11 -27.49 2.99 31.06
C PRO A 11 -25.99 3.12 31.39
N ILE A 12 -25.40 4.25 30.98
CA ILE A 12 -24.06 4.69 31.38
C ILE A 12 -23.95 4.77 32.91
N GLN A 13 -23.01 4.03 33.50
CA GLN A 13 -22.75 4.04 34.94
C GLN A 13 -21.65 5.07 35.29
N PRO A 14 -21.78 5.84 36.39
CA PRO A 14 -20.75 6.77 36.83
C PRO A 14 -19.53 6.02 37.41
N HIS A 15 -18.36 6.46 36.99
CA HIS A 15 -17.04 5.94 37.36
C HIS A 15 -16.71 6.28 38.83
N LYS A 16 -16.46 5.25 39.64
CA LYS A 16 -15.91 5.38 41.01
C LYS A 16 -14.37 5.41 40.96
N PRO A 17 -13.70 6.18 41.83
CA PRO A 17 -12.24 6.26 41.85
C PRO A 17 -11.59 4.98 42.39
N PHE A 18 -10.48 4.63 41.76
CA PHE A 18 -9.59 3.49 42.03
C PHE A 18 -8.98 3.50 43.45
N PRO A 19 -8.84 2.36 44.13
CA PRO A 19 -7.74 2.14 45.06
C PRO A 19 -6.51 1.62 44.29
N THR A 20 -5.46 2.42 44.24
CA THR A 20 -4.13 2.05 43.74
C THR A 20 -3.44 1.17 44.78
N ILE A 21 -3.36 -0.14 44.53
CA ILE A 21 -2.39 -1.01 45.21
C ILE A 21 -1.48 -1.59 44.11
N PHE A 22 -0.32 -0.97 43.92
CA PHE A 22 0.77 -1.51 43.11
C PHE A 22 1.38 -2.71 43.84
N ASN A 23 1.05 -3.92 43.41
CA ASN A 23 1.88 -5.10 43.66
C ASN A 23 2.91 -5.20 42.53
N LEU A 24 4.19 -5.12 42.88
CA LEU A 24 5.32 -5.18 41.96
C LEU A 24 5.64 -6.64 41.60
N ASN A 25 4.80 -7.28 40.78
CA ASN A 25 5.18 -8.48 40.05
C ASN A 25 5.67 -8.03 38.66
N THR A 26 6.97 -8.12 38.43
CA THR A 26 7.62 -7.80 37.15
C THR A 26 7.10 -8.74 36.05
N VAL A 27 6.05 -8.33 35.35
CA VAL A 27 5.62 -8.93 34.10
C VAL A 27 6.47 -8.29 33.00
N ALA A 28 7.42 -9.04 32.45
CA ALA A 28 8.15 -8.65 31.27
C ALA A 28 7.16 -8.51 30.11
N ILE A 29 6.86 -7.28 29.71
CA ILE A 29 6.11 -7.00 28.48
C ILE A 29 7.07 -7.30 27.33
N VAL A 30 7.04 -8.52 26.81
CA VAL A 30 7.68 -8.85 25.55
C VAL A 30 6.89 -8.12 24.47
N GLY A 31 7.33 -6.92 24.11
CA GLY A 31 6.83 -6.21 22.95
C GLY A 31 7.15 -7.05 21.72
N LEU A 32 6.13 -7.68 21.12
CA LEU A 32 6.24 -8.18 19.76
C LEU A 32 6.39 -6.97 18.85
N ALA A 33 7.63 -6.59 18.57
CA ALA A 33 7.93 -5.82 17.38
C ALA A 33 7.61 -6.72 16.18
N VAL A 34 6.42 -6.53 15.59
CA VAL A 34 6.13 -7.07 14.27
C VAL A 34 7.03 -6.28 13.33
N ALA A 35 8.25 -6.76 13.12
CA ALA A 35 9.07 -6.29 12.03
C ALA A 35 8.27 -6.61 10.76
N ALA A 36 7.64 -5.59 10.17
CA ALA A 36 7.20 -5.67 8.80
C ALA A 36 8.45 -6.00 7.99
N THR A 37 8.63 -7.27 7.66
CA THR A 37 9.67 -7.68 6.73
C THR A 37 9.27 -7.00 5.43
N ALA A 38 9.91 -5.88 5.10
CA ALA A 38 9.87 -5.33 3.77
C ALA A 38 10.50 -6.40 2.87
N SER A 39 9.67 -7.34 2.40
CA SER A 39 10.02 -8.16 1.26
C SER A 39 10.16 -7.15 0.14
N ALA A 40 11.40 -6.87 -0.27
CA ALA A 40 11.69 -5.87 -1.28
C ALA A 40 10.70 -6.05 -2.43
N THR A 41 9.85 -5.05 -2.61
CA THR A 41 8.73 -5.11 -3.54
C THR A 41 9.20 -5.45 -4.95
N CYS A 42 10.40 -4.98 -5.29
CA CYS A 42 11.13 -5.29 -6.51
C CYS A 42 12.62 -5.45 -6.20
N PRO A 43 13.12 -6.68 -5.93
CA PRO A 43 14.53 -6.88 -5.61
C PRO A 43 15.45 -6.42 -6.74
N GLY A 44 16.34 -5.45 -6.47
CA GLY A 44 17.30 -4.92 -7.46
C GLY A 44 16.76 -3.83 -8.40
N PHE A 45 15.56 -3.29 -8.11
CA PHE A 45 14.96 -2.15 -8.80
C PHE A 45 14.74 -0.99 -7.82
N ASN A 46 14.35 0.18 -8.33
CA ASN A 46 14.08 1.36 -7.51
C ASN A 46 12.62 1.46 -7.09
N PHE A 47 11.70 1.10 -7.99
CA PHE A 47 10.27 1.31 -7.81
C PHE A 47 9.44 0.14 -8.34
N GLY A 48 8.20 0.02 -7.88
CA GLY A 48 7.19 -0.87 -8.42
C GLY A 48 5.91 -0.12 -8.78
N ILE A 49 5.20 -0.58 -9.82
CA ILE A 49 3.88 -0.02 -10.20
C ILE A 49 2.77 -1.00 -9.78
N ILE A 50 1.78 -0.49 -9.06
CA ILE A 50 0.61 -1.26 -8.60
C ILE A 50 -0.65 -0.67 -9.21
N ASP A 51 -1.50 -1.54 -9.74
CA ASP A 51 -2.89 -1.22 -10.08
C ASP A 51 -3.77 -1.39 -8.84
N THR A 52 -4.40 -0.30 -8.41
CA THR A 52 -5.24 -0.27 -7.21
C THR A 52 -6.73 -0.20 -7.53
N HIS A 53 -7.13 -0.50 -8.77
CA HIS A 53 -8.52 -0.35 -9.25
C HIS A 53 -9.49 -1.20 -8.42
N GLN A 54 -9.01 -2.31 -7.84
CA GLN A 54 -9.83 -3.20 -7.02
C GLN A 54 -9.98 -2.74 -5.56
N LYS A 55 -9.24 -1.71 -5.14
CA LYS A 55 -9.20 -1.23 -3.75
C LYS A 55 -9.94 0.08 -3.55
N PHE A 56 -9.95 0.95 -4.56
CA PHE A 56 -10.62 2.24 -4.52
C PHE A 56 -11.77 2.25 -5.53
N LEU A 57 -12.96 1.95 -5.02
CA LEU A 57 -14.24 1.93 -5.74
C LEU A 57 -14.37 3.19 -6.63
N ASP A 58 -14.37 3.00 -7.94
CA ASP A 58 -14.77 3.97 -8.98
C ASP A 58 -13.68 4.83 -9.63
N ALA A 59 -12.39 4.61 -9.37
CA ALA A 59 -11.35 5.28 -10.15
C ALA A 59 -10.20 4.34 -10.55
N ASN A 60 -9.87 4.41 -11.84
CA ASN A 60 -8.68 3.82 -12.39
C ASN A 60 -7.44 4.50 -11.77
N LYS A 61 -6.86 3.87 -10.75
CA LYS A 61 -5.75 4.40 -9.96
C LYS A 61 -4.55 3.47 -9.98
N TRP A 62 -3.42 4.03 -10.40
CA TRP A 62 -2.11 3.41 -10.32
C TRP A 62 -1.25 4.15 -9.31
N VAL A 63 -0.45 3.40 -8.57
CA VAL A 63 0.52 3.96 -7.62
C VAL A 63 1.90 3.43 -7.93
N VAL A 64 2.90 4.29 -7.72
CA VAL A 64 4.30 3.93 -7.75
C VAL A 64 4.78 3.85 -6.32
N VAL A 65 5.42 2.73 -5.97
CA VAL A 65 5.93 2.47 -4.64
C VAL A 65 7.43 2.24 -4.64
N ASP A 66 8.11 2.58 -3.55
CA ASP A 66 9.49 2.16 -3.30
C ASP A 66 9.57 0.73 -2.71
N ASP A 67 10.80 0.27 -2.43
CA ASP A 67 11.06 -1.05 -1.84
C ASP A 67 10.45 -1.24 -0.45
N SER A 68 10.15 -0.15 0.24
CA SER A 68 9.55 -0.09 1.57
C SER A 68 8.02 0.13 1.50
N CYS A 69 7.42 -0.01 0.32
CA CYS A 69 5.99 0.16 0.07
C CYS A 69 5.45 1.58 0.32
N ASN A 70 6.30 2.60 0.34
CA ASN A 70 5.80 3.97 0.39
C ASN A 70 5.34 4.40 -1.00
N VAL A 71 4.15 5.00 -1.08
CA VAL A 71 3.67 5.59 -2.33
C VAL A 71 4.47 6.86 -2.62
N VAL A 72 5.24 6.83 -3.70
CA VAL A 72 6.10 7.95 -4.14
C VAL A 72 5.47 8.74 -5.29
N ASP A 73 4.56 8.13 -6.04
CA ASP A 73 3.80 8.79 -7.11
C ASP A 73 2.47 8.07 -7.32
N SER A 74 1.50 8.76 -7.93
CA SER A 74 0.20 8.16 -8.24
C SER A 74 -0.48 8.85 -9.41
N LEU A 75 -1.23 8.07 -10.18
CA LEU A 75 -2.07 8.55 -11.26
C LEU A 75 -3.49 8.05 -11.05
N ILE A 76 -4.44 8.99 -11.07
CA ILE A 76 -5.87 8.70 -11.10
C ILE A 76 -6.38 9.22 -12.44
N THR A 77 -6.86 8.33 -13.32
CA THR A 77 -7.35 8.73 -14.65
C THR A 77 -8.32 7.71 -15.22
N ASP A 78 -9.44 8.16 -15.76
CA ASP A 78 -10.35 7.29 -16.51
C ASP A 78 -9.86 7.03 -17.96
N GLN A 79 -8.74 7.64 -18.34
CA GLN A 79 -8.12 7.49 -19.65
C GLN A 79 -7.00 6.45 -19.63
N ASN A 80 -6.40 6.18 -20.79
CA ASN A 80 -5.24 5.32 -20.87
C ASN A 80 -4.07 5.91 -20.04
N PRO A 81 -3.55 5.22 -19.00
CA PRO A 81 -2.46 5.73 -18.17
C PRO A 81 -1.17 6.01 -18.95
N CYS A 82 -0.95 5.31 -20.07
CA CYS A 82 0.21 5.45 -20.94
C CYS A 82 0.27 6.81 -21.67
N THR A 83 -0.84 7.54 -21.76
CA THR A 83 -0.90 8.84 -22.46
C THR A 83 -0.85 10.03 -21.50
N GLN A 84 -0.77 9.79 -20.19
CA GLN A 84 -0.77 10.83 -19.17
C GLN A 84 0.63 11.40 -18.86
N GLY A 85 1.68 10.85 -19.48
CA GLY A 85 3.07 11.35 -19.36
C GLY A 85 3.86 10.82 -18.15
N ILE A 86 3.19 10.18 -17.18
CA ILE A 86 3.85 9.53 -16.03
C ILE A 86 4.29 8.11 -16.40
N PHE A 87 3.46 7.36 -17.11
CA PHE A 87 3.75 6.00 -17.51
C PHE A 87 3.99 5.91 -19.01
N SER A 88 4.94 5.06 -19.39
CA SER A 88 5.15 4.59 -20.75
C SER A 88 4.70 3.13 -20.84
N CYS A 89 4.18 2.75 -22.01
CA CYS A 89 3.73 1.39 -22.26
C CYS A 89 4.36 0.83 -23.53
N GLY A 90 4.83 -0.41 -23.43
CA GLY A 90 5.52 -1.10 -24.51
C GLY A 90 4.56 -1.91 -25.41
N PRO A 91 5.10 -2.75 -26.31
CA PRO A 91 4.30 -3.66 -27.12
C PRO A 91 3.71 -4.78 -26.25
N GLY A 92 2.54 -4.52 -25.66
CA GLY A 92 1.80 -5.45 -24.80
C GLY A 92 0.98 -4.72 -23.73
N PRO A 93 0.23 -5.43 -22.88
CA PRO A 93 -0.55 -4.82 -21.80
C PRO A 93 0.33 -4.53 -20.58
N VAL A 94 1.51 -3.92 -20.78
CA VAL A 94 2.49 -3.75 -19.71
C VAL A 94 3.19 -2.39 -19.79
N PHE A 95 3.38 -1.80 -18.62
CA PHE A 95 4.19 -0.59 -18.44
C PHE A 95 5.67 -0.92 -18.72
N ASP A 96 6.31 -0.16 -19.61
CA ASP A 96 7.73 -0.30 -19.93
C ASP A 96 8.56 0.89 -19.44
N GLY A 97 7.92 1.93 -18.92
CA GLY A 97 8.60 3.06 -18.32
C GLY A 97 7.77 3.85 -17.32
N TYR A 98 8.46 4.55 -16.43
CA TYR A 98 7.92 5.47 -15.45
C TYR A 98 8.78 6.73 -15.42
N THR A 99 8.15 7.90 -15.55
CA THR A 99 8.77 9.20 -15.37
C THR A 99 8.27 9.80 -14.07
N SER A 100 9.19 10.03 -13.13
CA SER A 100 8.84 10.60 -11.82
C SER A 100 8.36 12.03 -11.95
N THR A 101 7.17 12.34 -11.42
CA THR A 101 6.63 13.72 -11.41
C THR A 101 7.43 14.67 -10.53
N MET A 102 8.12 14.15 -9.51
CA MET A 102 8.93 14.95 -8.59
C MET A 102 10.31 15.29 -9.13
N SER A 103 10.98 14.34 -9.77
CA SER A 103 12.37 14.48 -10.21
C SER A 103 12.55 14.66 -11.71
N GLY A 104 11.53 14.30 -12.51
CA GLY A 104 11.62 14.24 -13.97
C GLY A 104 12.49 13.11 -14.50
N LEU A 105 13.05 12.25 -13.63
CA LEU A 105 13.87 11.12 -14.04
C LEU A 105 13.00 10.01 -14.64
N HIS A 106 13.53 9.37 -15.69
CA HIS A 106 12.89 8.24 -16.35
C HIS A 106 13.50 6.91 -15.89
N TYR A 107 12.63 5.93 -15.64
CA TYR A 107 12.95 4.60 -15.16
C TYR A 107 12.38 3.59 -16.13
N ALA A 108 13.20 2.64 -16.57
CA ALA A 108 12.74 1.54 -17.41
C ALA A 108 12.05 0.48 -16.54
N CYS A 109 10.87 0.04 -16.95
CA CYS A 109 10.04 -0.91 -16.21
C CYS A 109 9.97 -2.26 -16.93
N ARG A 110 10.01 -3.36 -16.16
CA ARG A 110 9.90 -4.72 -16.70
C ARG A 110 9.10 -5.60 -15.73
N PRO A 111 8.38 -6.61 -16.22
CA PRO A 111 7.84 -7.66 -15.35
C PRO A 111 8.98 -8.36 -14.62
N ASP A 112 8.82 -8.60 -13.32
CA ASP A 112 9.77 -9.39 -12.54
C ASP A 112 9.02 -10.51 -11.81
N PRO A 113 9.42 -11.79 -11.98
CA PRO A 113 8.74 -12.91 -11.32
C PRO A 113 9.00 -12.98 -9.81
N ASN A 114 9.97 -12.23 -9.29
CA ASN A 114 10.22 -12.08 -7.86
C ASN A 114 9.58 -10.80 -7.30
N SER A 115 8.74 -10.12 -8.10
CA SER A 115 7.97 -8.99 -7.63
C SER A 115 7.03 -9.40 -6.49
N GLY A 116 7.02 -8.55 -5.46
CA GLY A 116 6.25 -8.75 -4.26
C GLY A 116 4.88 -8.08 -4.32
N SER A 117 4.37 -7.74 -3.15
CA SER A 117 3.10 -7.04 -2.98
C SER A 117 3.22 -6.11 -1.78
N CYS A 118 2.50 -5.00 -1.81
CA CYS A 118 2.39 -4.09 -0.69
C CYS A 118 1.07 -4.29 0.03
N ASP A 119 1.11 -4.45 1.34
CA ASP A 119 -0.09 -4.64 2.16
C ASP A 119 -1.05 -3.46 1.98
N GLY A 120 -2.34 -3.77 1.83
CA GLY A 120 -3.37 -2.78 1.54
C GLY A 120 -3.42 -2.22 0.12
N LEU A 121 -2.31 -2.25 -0.65
CA LEU A 121 -2.23 -1.71 -2.02
C LEU A 121 -2.46 -2.76 -3.10
N GLY A 122 -1.85 -3.94 -2.98
CA GLY A 122 -1.95 -5.02 -3.96
C GLY A 122 -0.60 -5.51 -4.47
N GLY A 123 -0.66 -6.33 -5.53
CA GLY A 123 0.51 -6.92 -6.17
C GLY A 123 1.17 -5.98 -7.17
N VAL A 124 2.50 -6.04 -7.25
CA VAL A 124 3.26 -5.23 -8.20
C VAL A 124 3.21 -5.85 -9.57
N GLN A 125 2.91 -5.03 -10.57
CA GLN A 125 2.79 -5.47 -11.96
C GLN A 125 4.13 -5.43 -12.69
N VAL A 126 4.91 -4.38 -12.46
CA VAL A 126 6.25 -4.20 -13.03
C VAL A 126 7.17 -3.51 -12.04
N CYS A 127 8.46 -3.76 -12.23
CA CYS A 127 9.53 -3.18 -11.46
C CYS A 127 10.35 -2.23 -12.35
N CYS A 128 10.64 -1.04 -11.83
CA CYS A 128 11.25 0.06 -12.56
C CYS A 128 12.62 0.42 -11.98
N ARG A 129 13.64 0.49 -12.85
CA ARG A 129 15.00 0.83 -12.45
C ARG A 129 15.54 1.97 -13.30
N ASN A 130 16.37 2.80 -12.67
CA ASN A 130 17.13 3.80 -13.41
C ASN A 130 18.26 3.08 -14.17
N ASP A 131 18.05 2.81 -15.45
CA ASP A 131 19.09 2.23 -16.31
C ASP A 131 20.04 3.32 -16.89
N GLY A 132 19.87 4.59 -16.51
CA GLY A 132 20.86 5.65 -16.73
C GLY A 132 20.85 6.30 -18.13
N ASN A 133 19.68 6.48 -18.74
CA ASN A 133 19.55 7.12 -20.05
C ASN A 133 19.42 8.64 -19.98
#